data_AF-A0A136PL29-F1
#
_entry.id   AF-A0A136PL29-F1
#
_cell.length_a   1.000
_cell.length_b   1.000
_cell.length_c   1.000
_cell.angle_alpha   90.00
_cell.angle_beta   90.00
_cell.angle_gamma   90.00
#
_symmetry.space_group_name_H-M   'P 1'
#
loop_
_entity.id
_entity.type
_entity.pdbx_description
1 polymer ?
#
loop_
_entity_poly.entity_id
_entity_poly.type
_entity_poly.pdbx_seq_one_letter_code
_entity_poly.pdbx_strand_id
1 'polypeptide(L)'
;RPARFHHMLRVAKLTSPMSVGTWILTVFGPAAGVAAVAEAGPWLPERGVLGVGRRLLAPAGSAAGLVAAATAPALATYTGVLLADTAVPAWHEAYPDLPVLFAGSALASGAGVGLLAVPPAQSGPARRMAVAGAALELYGAHRVETRLGLLSEPYRTGTAGRLLRVGRALTVAGVAGAVLGGRHRVVAALSGGALLAASLATRFGVFHAGVASARDPKYTVLPQRERLARRAAGAG
;
A
#
# COMPACT_ATOMS: atom_id res chain seq x y z
N ARG A 1 -16.97 8.25 17.06
CA ARG A 1 -17.51 9.64 16.96
C ARG A 1 -16.40 10.54 16.41
N PRO A 2 -16.52 11.08 15.18
CA PRO A 2 -15.45 11.81 14.50
C PRO A 2 -14.93 13.05 15.26
N ALA A 3 -15.82 13.79 15.93
CA ALA A 3 -15.45 14.98 16.71
C ALA A 3 -14.41 14.72 17.84
N ARG A 4 -14.21 13.46 18.22
CA ARG A 4 -13.28 13.03 19.28
C ARG A 4 -11.91 12.58 18.75
N PHE A 5 -11.62 12.78 17.47
CA PHE A 5 -10.33 12.39 16.85
C PHE A 5 -9.12 12.89 17.63
N HIS A 6 -9.16 14.13 18.11
CA HIS A 6 -8.07 14.73 18.89
C HIS A 6 -7.74 13.96 20.19
N HIS A 7 -8.64 13.13 20.72
CA HIS A 7 -8.32 12.24 21.85
C HIS A 7 -7.33 11.13 21.48
N MET A 8 -7.31 10.70 20.21
CA MET A 8 -6.38 9.69 19.71
C MET A 8 -4.94 10.22 19.60
N LEU A 9 -4.76 11.54 19.54
CA LEU A 9 -3.46 12.22 19.47
C LEU A 9 -2.87 12.55 20.84
N ARG A 10 -3.55 12.20 21.94
CA ARG A 10 -3.06 12.50 23.30
C ARG A 10 -1.97 11.54 23.79
N VAL A 11 -1.99 10.30 23.29
CA VAL A 11 -1.08 9.25 23.73
C VAL A 11 -0.57 8.48 22.52
N ALA A 12 0.74 8.44 22.35
CA ALA A 12 1.38 7.57 21.38
C ALA A 12 1.55 6.16 21.98
N LYS A 13 0.80 5.18 21.46
CA LYS A 13 0.90 3.77 21.88
C LYS A 13 1.59 2.97 20.78
N LEU A 14 2.90 2.78 20.91
CA LEU A 14 3.71 2.05 19.91
C LEU A 14 3.27 0.59 19.72
N THR A 15 2.66 -0.01 20.74
CA THR A 15 2.12 -1.39 20.68
C THR A 15 0.77 -1.49 19.98
N SER A 16 0.13 -0.37 19.62
CA SER A 16 -1.16 -0.37 18.92
C SER A 16 -0.97 0.18 17.51
N PRO A 17 -1.08 -0.66 16.46
CA PRO A 17 -1.00 -0.19 15.09
C PRO A 17 -1.97 0.96 14.81
N MET A 18 -3.22 0.89 15.33
CA MET A 18 -4.20 1.98 15.17
C MET A 18 -3.71 3.34 15.70
N SER A 19 -2.97 3.36 16.81
CA SER A 19 -2.37 4.59 17.34
C SER A 19 -1.24 5.07 16.41
N VAL A 20 -0.33 4.18 16.03
CA VAL A 20 0.80 4.49 15.13
C VAL A 20 0.30 5.03 13.79
N GLY A 21 -0.70 4.39 13.19
CA GLY A 21 -1.31 4.83 11.93
C GLY A 21 -1.98 6.19 12.02
N THR A 22 -2.59 6.51 13.17
CA THR A 22 -3.14 7.84 13.41
C THR A 22 -2.04 8.91 13.35
N TRP A 23 -0.91 8.67 14.01
CA TRP A 23 0.25 9.56 13.96
C TRP A 23 0.85 9.68 12.56
N ILE A 24 0.99 8.56 11.84
CA ILE A 24 1.46 8.56 10.44
C ILE A 24 0.56 9.44 9.57
N LEU A 25 -0.77 9.25 9.65
CA LEU A 25 -1.74 10.03 8.88
C LEU A 25 -1.74 11.52 9.27
N THR A 26 -1.59 11.83 10.56
CA THR A 26 -1.52 13.21 11.05
C THR A 26 -0.28 13.95 10.55
N VAL A 27 0.83 13.26 10.30
CA VAL A 27 2.01 13.88 9.69
C VAL A 27 1.89 13.92 8.16
N PHE A 28 1.58 12.78 7.54
CA PHE A 28 1.54 12.65 6.08
C PHE A 28 0.46 13.51 5.44
N GLY A 29 -0.76 13.50 5.98
CA GLY A 29 -1.92 14.16 5.38
C GLY A 29 -1.74 15.66 5.18
N PRO A 30 -1.43 16.44 6.23
CA PRO A 30 -1.14 17.87 6.10
C PRO A 30 0.08 18.14 5.22
N ALA A 31 1.16 17.36 5.34
CA ALA A 31 2.35 17.54 4.53
C ALA A 31 2.06 17.34 3.03
N ALA A 32 1.34 16.27 2.67
CA ALA A 32 0.91 16.02 1.30
C ALA A 32 -0.08 17.08 0.81
N GLY A 33 -0.99 17.55 1.67
CA GLY A 33 -1.95 18.61 1.36
C GLY A 33 -1.27 19.94 1.06
N VAL A 34 -0.30 20.36 1.89
CA VAL A 34 0.49 21.58 1.66
C VAL A 34 1.30 21.46 0.37
N ALA A 35 1.94 20.32 0.12
CA ALA A 35 2.66 20.08 -1.12
C ALA A 35 1.73 20.18 -2.34
N ALA A 36 0.54 19.59 -2.29
CA ALA A 36 -0.44 19.66 -3.37
C ALA A 36 -0.97 21.09 -3.61
N VAL A 37 -1.24 21.86 -2.54
CA VAL A 37 -1.67 23.26 -2.65
C VAL A 37 -0.56 24.15 -3.21
N ALA A 38 0.70 23.86 -2.89
CA ALA A 38 1.83 24.62 -3.41
C ALA A 38 1.97 24.53 -4.94
N GLU A 39 1.52 23.43 -5.56
CA GLU A 39 1.47 23.28 -7.03
C GLU A 39 0.49 24.26 -7.70
N ALA A 40 -0.48 24.81 -6.97
CA ALA A 40 -1.35 25.90 -7.44
C ALA A 40 -0.67 27.28 -7.43
N GLY A 41 0.57 27.37 -6.91
CA GLY A 41 1.39 28.57 -6.85
C GLY A 41 1.47 29.38 -8.16
N PRO A 42 1.63 28.76 -9.34
CA PRO A 42 1.68 29.47 -10.62
C PRO A 42 0.36 30.18 -11.00
N TRP A 43 -0.77 29.80 -10.42
CA TRP A 43 -2.06 30.46 -10.65
C TRP A 43 -2.26 31.72 -9.80
N LEU A 44 -1.34 32.02 -8.87
CA LEU A 44 -1.39 33.21 -8.02
C LEU A 44 -0.71 34.42 -8.68
N PRO A 45 -1.28 35.64 -8.53
CA PRO A 45 -0.69 36.88 -9.02
C PRO A 45 0.74 37.12 -8.49
N GLU A 46 1.59 37.73 -9.32
CA GLU A 46 3.00 37.98 -8.99
C GLU A 46 3.22 39.16 -8.03
N ARG A 47 2.24 40.07 -7.92
CA ARG A 47 2.36 41.32 -7.14
C ARG A 47 1.29 41.40 -6.06
N GLY A 48 1.59 42.10 -4.98
CA GLY A 48 0.71 42.27 -3.81
C GLY A 48 0.87 41.16 -2.76
N VAL A 49 -0.06 41.13 -1.79
CA VAL A 49 -0.05 40.18 -0.65
C VAL A 49 -0.07 38.72 -1.13
N LEU A 50 -0.74 38.45 -2.25
CA LEU A 50 -0.78 37.14 -2.91
C LEU A 50 0.57 36.73 -3.54
N GLY A 51 1.38 37.71 -3.97
CA GLY A 51 2.73 37.47 -4.49
C GLY A 51 3.71 37.06 -3.38
N VAL A 52 3.54 37.60 -2.16
CA VAL A 52 4.29 37.13 -0.98
C VAL A 52 3.88 35.71 -0.61
N GLY A 53 2.57 35.40 -0.67
CA GLY A 53 2.04 34.05 -0.52
C GLY A 53 2.68 33.06 -1.50
N ARG A 54 2.75 33.41 -2.80
CA ARG A 54 3.41 32.60 -3.84
C ARG A 54 4.89 32.31 -3.53
N ARG A 55 5.65 33.30 -3.03
CA ARG A 55 7.07 33.13 -2.68
C ARG A 55 7.29 32.19 -1.50
N LEU A 56 6.40 32.18 -0.52
CA LEU A 56 6.46 31.29 0.65
C LEU A 56 5.93 29.89 0.35
N LEU A 57 4.97 29.76 -0.59
CA LEU A 57 4.39 28.47 -0.99
C LEU A 57 5.40 27.51 -1.62
N ALA A 58 6.33 28.01 -2.44
CA ALA A 58 7.33 27.15 -3.10
C ALA A 58 8.29 26.42 -2.12
N PRO A 59 8.98 27.09 -1.18
CA PRO A 59 9.83 26.42 -0.19
C PRO A 59 9.00 25.59 0.80
N ALA A 60 7.82 26.07 1.20
CA ALA A 60 6.94 25.33 2.09
C ALA A 60 6.44 24.04 1.44
N GLY A 61 6.04 24.08 0.17
CA GLY A 61 5.62 22.92 -0.62
C GLY A 61 6.76 21.91 -0.79
N SER A 62 7.98 22.38 -1.05
CA SER A 62 9.16 21.51 -1.17
C SER A 62 9.47 20.79 0.15
N ALA A 63 9.50 21.52 1.26
CA ALA A 63 9.73 20.95 2.59
C ALA A 63 8.61 19.97 2.98
N ALA A 64 7.36 20.35 2.74
CA ALA A 64 6.20 19.50 3.01
C ALA A 64 6.21 18.23 2.13
N GLY A 65 6.62 18.34 0.87
CA GLY A 65 6.80 17.22 -0.04
C GLY A 65 7.86 16.23 0.47
N LEU A 66 8.98 16.71 1.02
CA LEU A 66 10.00 15.86 1.63
C LEU A 66 9.48 15.14 2.89
N VAL A 67 8.70 15.82 3.74
CA VAL A 67 8.06 15.21 4.91
C VAL A 67 7.07 14.13 4.48
N ALA A 68 6.25 14.39 3.46
CA ALA A 68 5.31 13.42 2.91
C ALA A 68 6.06 12.21 2.31
N ALA A 69 7.16 12.45 1.57
CA ALA A 69 7.98 11.39 0.99
C ALA A 69 8.65 10.51 2.06
N ALA A 70 9.15 11.12 3.15
CA ALA A 70 9.76 10.39 4.26
C ALA A 70 8.75 9.54 5.05
N THR A 71 7.49 10.00 5.15
CA THR A 71 6.43 9.27 5.88
C THR A 71 5.63 8.30 5.01
N ALA A 72 5.69 8.43 3.68
CA ALA A 72 5.00 7.57 2.73
C ALA A 72 5.28 6.06 2.91
N PRO A 73 6.52 5.58 3.12
CA PRO A 73 6.78 4.15 3.35
C PRO A 73 6.06 3.59 4.58
N ALA A 74 5.98 4.37 5.66
CA ALA A 74 5.26 3.97 6.87
C ALA A 74 3.76 3.90 6.59
N LEU A 75 3.20 4.88 5.86
CA LEU A 75 1.80 4.87 5.46
C LEU A 75 1.47 3.68 4.54
N ALA A 76 2.36 3.37 3.60
CA ALA A 76 2.18 2.31 2.61
C ALA A 76 2.19 0.91 3.23
N THR A 77 2.98 0.70 4.29
CA THR A 77 3.10 -0.59 4.98
C THR A 77 2.06 -0.79 6.08
N TYR A 78 1.62 0.30 6.72
CA TYR A 78 0.79 0.30 7.93
C TYR A 78 -0.50 -0.53 7.79
N THR A 79 -1.19 -0.48 6.64
CA THR A 79 -2.41 -1.29 6.45
C THR A 79 -2.13 -2.79 6.50
N GLY A 80 -0.98 -3.24 6.01
CA GLY A 80 -0.56 -4.64 6.14
C GLY A 80 -0.33 -5.02 7.61
N VAL A 81 0.30 -4.13 8.39
CA VAL A 81 0.52 -4.32 9.84
C VAL A 81 -0.80 -4.39 10.59
N LEU A 82 -1.77 -3.52 10.28
CA LEU A 82 -3.10 -3.56 10.90
C LEU A 82 -3.80 -4.89 10.72
N LEU A 83 -3.75 -5.45 9.50
CA LEU A 83 -4.40 -6.73 9.22
C LEU A 83 -3.68 -7.87 9.94
N ALA A 84 -2.35 -7.83 9.96
CA ALA A 84 -1.53 -8.84 10.61
C ALA A 84 -1.66 -8.86 12.15
N ASP A 85 -1.95 -7.71 12.77
CA ASP A 85 -2.16 -7.60 14.22
C ASP A 85 -3.55 -8.08 14.69
N THR A 86 -4.30 -8.76 13.83
CA THR A 86 -5.60 -9.35 14.17
C THR A 86 -5.50 -10.83 14.51
N ALA A 87 -6.56 -11.40 15.08
CA ALA A 87 -6.67 -12.84 15.33
C ALA A 87 -7.09 -13.66 14.08
N VAL A 88 -7.19 -13.02 12.89
CA VAL A 88 -7.58 -13.72 11.66
C VAL A 88 -6.41 -14.57 11.16
N PRO A 89 -6.55 -15.91 11.05
CA PRO A 89 -5.40 -16.80 10.87
C PRO A 89 -4.52 -16.47 9.66
N ALA A 90 -5.13 -16.29 8.48
CA ALA A 90 -4.37 -16.01 7.27
C ALA A 90 -3.62 -14.67 7.33
N TRP A 91 -4.24 -13.61 7.90
CA TRP A 91 -3.59 -12.32 8.03
C TRP A 91 -2.48 -12.34 9.08
N HIS A 92 -2.73 -12.96 10.23
CA HIS A 92 -1.79 -13.01 11.32
C HIS A 92 -0.51 -13.77 10.96
N GLU A 93 -0.65 -14.94 10.33
CA GLU A 93 0.52 -15.72 9.91
C GLU A 93 1.31 -14.99 8.80
N ALA A 94 0.63 -14.19 7.98
CA ALA A 94 1.24 -13.41 6.92
C ALA A 94 1.93 -12.11 7.40
N TYR A 95 2.08 -11.89 8.72
CA TYR A 95 2.69 -10.66 9.27
C TYR A 95 4.06 -10.27 8.67
N PRO A 96 4.98 -11.20 8.30
CA PRO A 96 6.28 -10.80 7.78
C PRO A 96 6.19 -10.25 6.34
N ASP A 97 5.20 -10.70 5.57
CA ASP A 97 5.15 -10.50 4.13
C ASP A 97 4.04 -9.49 3.73
N LEU A 98 2.98 -9.34 4.52
CA LEU A 98 1.88 -8.39 4.26
C LEU A 98 2.34 -6.93 4.14
N PRO A 99 3.20 -6.39 5.03
CA PRO A 99 3.68 -5.01 4.89
C PRO A 99 4.40 -4.77 3.56
N VAL A 100 5.18 -5.75 3.08
CA VAL A 100 5.90 -5.67 1.80
C VAL A 100 4.94 -5.69 0.62
N LEU A 101 3.95 -6.58 0.65
CA LEU A 101 2.90 -6.65 -0.36
C LEU A 101 2.11 -5.33 -0.46
N PHE A 102 1.73 -4.75 0.68
CA PHE A 102 1.01 -3.48 0.73
C PHE A 102 1.89 -2.31 0.28
N ALA A 103 3.17 -2.29 0.65
CA ALA A 103 4.12 -1.29 0.18
C ALA A 103 4.28 -1.33 -1.35
N GLY A 104 4.46 -2.53 -1.92
CA GLY A 104 4.58 -2.74 -3.36
C GLY A 104 3.33 -2.29 -4.11
N SER A 105 2.15 -2.75 -3.69
CA SER A 105 0.88 -2.37 -4.32
C SER A 105 0.57 -0.87 -4.18
N ALA A 106 0.95 -0.23 -3.07
CA ALA A 106 0.83 1.21 -2.89
C ALA A 106 1.77 1.97 -3.83
N LEU A 107 3.04 1.56 -3.91
CA LEU A 107 4.03 2.17 -4.79
C LEU A 107 3.65 2.03 -6.27
N ALA A 108 3.19 0.84 -6.68
CA ALA A 108 2.70 0.57 -8.03
C ALA A 108 1.47 1.42 -8.38
N SER A 109 0.52 1.55 -7.45
CA SER A 109 -0.67 2.38 -7.66
C SER A 109 -0.34 3.88 -7.76
N GLY A 110 0.55 4.40 -6.90
CA GLY A 110 1.03 5.78 -6.98
C GLY A 110 1.78 6.06 -8.28
N ALA A 111 2.62 5.12 -8.72
CA ALA A 111 3.24 5.17 -10.04
C ALA A 111 2.19 5.17 -11.17
N GLY A 112 1.12 4.39 -11.04
CA GLY A 112 0.01 4.36 -11.98
C GLY A 112 -0.69 5.71 -12.12
N VAL A 113 -0.94 6.41 -11.00
CA VAL A 113 -1.43 7.81 -11.02
C VAL A 113 -0.43 8.72 -11.74
N GLY A 114 0.87 8.57 -11.47
CA GLY A 114 1.91 9.32 -12.17
C GLY A 114 1.91 9.11 -13.69
N LEU A 115 1.70 7.88 -14.16
CA LEU A 115 1.57 7.56 -15.60
C LEU A 115 0.31 8.16 -16.23
N LEU A 116 -0.77 8.30 -15.45
CA LEU A 116 -2.01 8.94 -15.88
C LEU A 116 -1.89 10.47 -15.88
N ALA A 117 -1.25 11.07 -14.89
CA ALA A 117 -1.22 12.53 -14.72
C ALA A 117 -0.09 13.21 -15.50
N VAL A 118 1.07 12.57 -15.62
CA VAL A 118 2.28 13.20 -16.18
C VAL A 118 2.42 12.89 -17.67
N PRO A 119 2.80 13.87 -18.52
CA PRO A 119 3.12 13.60 -19.92
C PRO A 119 4.17 12.48 -20.07
N PRO A 120 4.02 11.55 -21.04
CA PRO A 120 4.91 10.39 -21.19
C PRO A 120 6.40 10.73 -21.30
N ALA A 121 6.70 11.93 -21.79
CA ALA A 121 8.03 12.51 -21.88
C ALA A 121 8.75 12.66 -20.52
N GLN A 122 7.99 12.88 -19.45
CA GLN A 122 8.48 13.17 -18.10
C GLN A 122 8.16 12.04 -17.11
N SER A 123 7.45 11.00 -17.53
CA SER A 123 7.03 9.88 -16.66
C SER A 123 8.17 8.92 -16.24
N GLY A 124 9.44 9.27 -16.46
CA GLY A 124 10.60 8.43 -16.12
C GLY A 124 10.63 7.96 -14.66
N PRO A 125 10.47 8.86 -13.67
CA PRO A 125 10.39 8.47 -12.25
C PRO A 125 9.21 7.53 -11.96
N ALA A 126 8.03 7.82 -12.51
CA ALA A 126 6.85 6.97 -12.34
C ALA A 126 7.07 5.55 -12.85
N ARG A 127 7.78 5.36 -13.98
CA ARG A 127 8.12 4.02 -14.50
C ARG A 127 9.06 3.25 -13.58
N ARG A 128 10.09 3.91 -13.04
CA ARG A 128 11.01 3.28 -12.08
C ARG A 128 10.27 2.84 -10.82
N MET A 129 9.37 3.69 -10.32
CA MET A 129 8.52 3.37 -9.18
C MET A 129 7.53 2.24 -9.51
N ALA A 130 6.97 2.20 -10.71
CA ALA A 130 6.11 1.09 -11.15
C ALA A 130 6.86 -0.25 -11.14
N VAL A 131 8.10 -0.27 -11.63
CA VAL A 131 8.96 -1.47 -11.61
C VAL A 131 9.28 -1.91 -10.19
N ALA A 132 9.72 -0.98 -9.34
CA ALA A 132 10.02 -1.29 -7.93
C ALA A 132 8.77 -1.77 -7.18
N GLY A 133 7.63 -1.09 -7.37
CA GLY A 133 6.35 -1.46 -6.76
C GLY A 133 5.87 -2.83 -7.22
N ALA A 134 5.93 -3.11 -8.51
CA ALA A 134 5.60 -4.41 -9.08
C ALA A 134 6.50 -5.51 -8.53
N ALA A 135 7.82 -5.29 -8.43
CA ALA A 135 8.74 -6.26 -7.86
C ALA A 135 8.40 -6.61 -6.40
N LEU A 136 8.15 -5.59 -5.57
CA LEU A 136 7.75 -5.77 -4.17
C LEU A 136 6.38 -6.45 -4.03
N GLU A 137 5.41 -6.05 -4.84
CA GLU A 137 4.05 -6.62 -4.82
C GLU A 137 4.09 -8.11 -5.22
N LEU A 138 4.77 -8.43 -6.32
CA LEU A 138 4.89 -9.80 -6.81
C LEU A 138 5.67 -10.68 -5.83
N TYR A 139 6.76 -10.15 -5.25
CA TYR A 139 7.51 -10.83 -4.21
C TYR A 139 6.65 -11.11 -2.98
N GLY A 140 5.99 -10.09 -2.41
CA GLY A 140 5.12 -10.23 -1.24
C GLY A 140 3.96 -11.21 -1.49
N ALA A 141 3.33 -11.15 -2.67
CA ALA A 141 2.25 -12.06 -3.03
C ALA A 141 2.75 -13.50 -3.14
N HIS A 142 3.91 -13.71 -3.78
CA HIS A 142 4.51 -15.03 -3.90
C HIS A 142 4.84 -15.64 -2.53
N ARG A 143 5.36 -14.82 -1.61
CA ARG A 143 5.69 -15.24 -0.24
C ARG A 143 4.45 -15.69 0.53
N VAL A 144 3.39 -14.87 0.52
CA VAL A 144 2.11 -15.17 1.17
C VAL A 144 1.47 -16.44 0.59
N GLU A 145 1.57 -16.67 -0.71
CA GLU A 145 1.01 -17.85 -1.39
C GLU A 145 1.80 -19.15 -1.17
N THR A 146 3.05 -19.09 -0.71
CA THR A 146 3.94 -20.28 -0.68
C THR A 146 4.52 -20.62 0.69
N ARG A 147 4.60 -19.67 1.63
CA ARG A 147 5.39 -19.83 2.85
C ARG A 147 4.58 -20.03 4.13
N LEU A 148 3.25 -19.92 4.07
CA LEU A 148 2.37 -20.01 5.25
C LEU A 148 1.77 -21.41 5.44
N GLY A 149 2.23 -22.40 4.67
CA GLY A 149 1.72 -23.78 4.72
C GLY A 149 0.23 -23.84 4.44
N LEU A 150 -0.55 -24.40 5.39
CA LEU A 150 -2.01 -24.47 5.31
C LEU A 150 -2.66 -23.08 5.14
N LEU A 151 -2.09 -22.04 5.75
CA LEU A 151 -2.63 -20.68 5.72
C LEU A 151 -2.34 -19.93 4.42
N SER A 152 -1.58 -20.54 3.49
CA SER A 152 -1.46 -20.05 2.11
C SER A 152 -2.64 -20.48 1.22
N GLU A 153 -3.39 -21.52 1.59
CA GLU A 153 -4.51 -22.05 0.81
C GLU A 153 -5.63 -21.01 0.58
N PRO A 154 -6.06 -20.20 1.57
CA PRO A 154 -7.06 -19.14 1.37
C PRO A 154 -6.63 -18.08 0.36
N TYR A 155 -5.33 -17.84 0.18
CA TYR A 155 -4.81 -16.90 -0.82
C TYR A 155 -4.83 -17.46 -2.24
N ARG A 156 -4.85 -18.79 -2.41
CA ARG A 156 -4.77 -19.43 -3.73
C ARG A 156 -6.13 -19.88 -4.27
N THR A 157 -7.14 -19.99 -3.42
CA THR A 157 -8.42 -20.61 -3.74
C THR A 157 -9.58 -19.59 -3.73
N GLY A 158 -10.70 -19.99 -4.33
CA GLY A 158 -11.94 -19.22 -4.34
C GLY A 158 -11.81 -17.81 -4.92
N THR A 159 -12.57 -16.88 -4.35
CA THR A 159 -12.60 -15.47 -4.77
C THR A 159 -11.26 -14.77 -4.54
N ALA A 160 -10.60 -15.04 -3.41
CA ALA A 160 -9.32 -14.44 -3.07
C ALA A 160 -8.24 -14.79 -4.09
N GLY A 161 -8.08 -16.09 -4.40
CA GLY A 161 -7.11 -16.54 -5.41
C GLY A 161 -7.43 -16.07 -6.83
N ARG A 162 -8.71 -15.85 -7.17
CA ARG A 162 -9.06 -15.23 -8.45
C ARG A 162 -8.61 -13.76 -8.49
N LEU A 163 -8.90 -12.99 -7.44
CA LEU A 163 -8.51 -11.58 -7.36
C LEU A 163 -6.99 -11.41 -7.37
N LEU A 164 -6.24 -12.21 -6.62
CA LEU A 164 -4.77 -12.14 -6.61
C LEU A 164 -4.14 -12.53 -7.95
N ARG A 165 -4.70 -13.52 -8.66
CA ARG A 165 -4.23 -13.87 -10.01
C ARG A 165 -4.51 -12.74 -11.02
N VAL A 166 -5.70 -12.15 -10.97
CA VAL A 166 -6.04 -11.00 -11.83
C VAL A 166 -5.14 -9.80 -11.49
N GLY A 167 -4.95 -9.51 -10.20
CA GLY A 167 -4.04 -8.47 -9.74
C GLY A 167 -2.62 -8.67 -10.26
N ARG A 168 -2.06 -9.88 -10.10
CA ARG A 168 -0.74 -10.25 -10.64
C ARG A 168 -0.65 -10.02 -12.15
N ALA A 169 -1.64 -10.46 -12.91
CA ALA A 169 -1.67 -10.28 -14.36
C ALA A 169 -1.70 -8.79 -14.74
N LEU A 170 -2.52 -7.99 -14.05
CA LEU A 170 -2.61 -6.55 -14.24
C LEU A 170 -1.32 -5.83 -13.83
N THR A 171 -0.65 -6.21 -12.74
CA THR A 171 0.64 -5.66 -12.33
C THR A 171 1.70 -5.92 -13.41
N VAL A 172 1.80 -7.16 -13.90
CA VAL A 172 2.76 -7.54 -14.94
C VAL A 172 2.46 -6.80 -16.25
N ALA A 173 1.20 -6.78 -16.70
CA ALA A 173 0.81 -6.08 -17.93
C ALA A 173 1.02 -4.56 -17.81
N GLY A 174 0.64 -3.98 -16.67
CA GLY A 174 0.78 -2.55 -16.41
C GLY A 174 2.25 -2.11 -16.36
N VAL A 175 3.12 -2.86 -15.69
CA VAL A 175 4.55 -2.51 -15.64
C VAL A 175 5.23 -2.73 -16.99
N ALA A 176 4.90 -3.81 -17.70
CA ALA A 176 5.42 -4.07 -19.04
C ALA A 176 5.01 -2.96 -20.01
N GLY A 177 3.74 -2.55 -20.00
CA GLY A 177 3.24 -1.42 -20.78
C GLY A 177 3.90 -0.10 -20.40
N ALA A 178 4.16 0.14 -19.12
CA ALA A 178 4.82 1.37 -18.65
C ALA A 178 6.28 1.46 -19.15
N VAL A 179 6.99 0.34 -19.21
CA VAL A 179 8.39 0.28 -19.65
C VAL A 179 8.49 0.30 -21.18
N LEU A 180 7.71 -0.55 -21.86
CA LEU A 180 7.79 -0.74 -23.31
C LEU A 180 7.01 0.32 -24.10
N GLY A 181 6.04 1.00 -23.48
CA GLY A 181 5.12 1.94 -24.13
C GLY A 181 5.74 3.26 -24.61
N GLY A 182 7.05 3.44 -24.49
CA GLY A 182 7.76 4.58 -25.08
C GLY A 182 7.19 5.92 -24.62
N ARG A 183 6.83 6.81 -25.55
CA ARG A 183 6.18 8.11 -25.25
C ARG A 183 4.68 8.10 -25.56
N HIS A 184 4.06 6.93 -25.74
CA HIS A 184 2.68 6.83 -26.17
C HIS A 184 1.69 7.08 -25.02
N ARG A 185 0.87 8.13 -25.13
CA ARG A 185 -0.03 8.57 -24.06
C ARG A 185 -1.08 7.51 -23.69
N VAL A 186 -1.67 6.85 -24.67
CA VAL A 186 -2.68 5.82 -24.42
C VAL A 186 -2.08 4.63 -23.70
N VAL A 187 -0.87 4.20 -24.07
CA VAL A 187 -0.21 3.06 -23.40
C VAL A 187 0.15 3.42 -21.97
N ALA A 188 0.65 4.63 -21.72
CA ALA A 188 0.90 5.12 -20.36
C ALA A 188 -0.39 5.14 -19.52
N ALA A 189 -1.50 5.62 -20.08
CA ALA A 189 -2.78 5.67 -19.39
C ALA A 189 -3.35 4.28 -19.09
N LEU A 190 -3.35 3.35 -20.07
CA LEU A 190 -3.78 1.98 -19.86
C LEU A 190 -2.90 1.25 -18.84
N SER A 191 -1.59 1.49 -18.88
CA SER A 191 -0.64 0.94 -17.90
C SER A 191 -0.93 1.45 -16.50
N GLY A 192 -1.16 2.76 -16.34
CA GLY A 192 -1.51 3.35 -15.06
C GLY A 192 -2.85 2.86 -14.51
N GLY A 193 -3.86 2.73 -15.38
CA GLY A 193 -5.15 2.14 -15.03
C GLY A 193 -5.03 0.67 -14.60
N ALA A 194 -4.21 -0.12 -15.30
CA ALA A 194 -3.95 -1.52 -14.95
C ALA A 194 -3.28 -1.64 -13.58
N LEU A 195 -2.26 -0.82 -13.26
CA LEU A 195 -1.60 -0.82 -11.95
C LEU A 195 -2.54 -0.41 -10.81
N LEU A 196 -3.46 0.53 -11.04
CA LEU A 196 -4.49 0.91 -10.08
C LEU A 196 -5.48 -0.24 -9.83
N ALA A 197 -5.97 -0.86 -10.91
CA ALA A 197 -6.87 -2.01 -10.84
C ALA A 197 -6.20 -3.21 -10.16
N ALA A 198 -4.90 -3.41 -10.40
CA ALA A 198 -4.10 -4.43 -9.73
C ALA A 198 -4.05 -4.22 -8.22
N SER A 199 -3.74 -3.00 -7.77
CA SER A 199 -3.70 -2.65 -6.34
C SER A 199 -5.03 -2.89 -5.63
N LEU A 200 -6.15 -2.57 -6.30
CA LEU A 200 -7.49 -2.88 -5.79
C LEU A 200 -7.71 -4.40 -5.69
N ALA A 201 -7.42 -5.14 -6.75
CA ALA A 201 -7.57 -6.59 -6.77
C ALA A 201 -6.71 -7.27 -5.70
N THR A 202 -5.48 -6.81 -5.49
CA THR A 202 -4.57 -7.29 -4.44
C THR A 202 -5.15 -7.06 -3.04
N ARG A 203 -5.63 -5.84 -2.75
CA ARG A 203 -6.21 -5.51 -1.43
C ARG A 203 -7.47 -6.31 -1.14
N PHE A 204 -8.40 -6.43 -2.10
CA PHE A 204 -9.60 -7.25 -1.93
C PHE A 204 -9.28 -8.75 -1.89
N GLY A 205 -8.27 -9.20 -2.62
CA GLY A 205 -7.78 -10.57 -2.56
C GLY A 205 -7.29 -10.94 -1.16
N VAL A 206 -6.45 -10.09 -0.55
CA VAL A 206 -6.00 -10.26 0.84
C VAL A 206 -7.18 -10.22 1.82
N PHE A 207 -8.11 -9.28 1.65
CA PHE A 207 -9.30 -9.19 2.49
C PHE A 207 -10.12 -10.49 2.47
N HIS A 208 -10.45 -10.99 1.26
CA HIS A 208 -11.23 -12.20 1.11
C HIS A 208 -10.49 -13.46 1.60
N ALA A 209 -9.16 -13.52 1.48
CA ALA A 209 -8.37 -14.62 2.03
C ALA A 209 -8.51 -14.71 3.55
N GLY A 210 -8.46 -13.56 4.24
CA GLY A 210 -8.69 -13.49 5.68
C GLY A 210 -10.09 -13.94 6.08
N VAL A 211 -11.11 -13.41 5.39
CA VAL A 211 -12.52 -13.80 5.63
C VAL A 211 -12.72 -15.30 5.43
N ALA A 212 -12.14 -15.89 4.37
CA ALA A 212 -12.20 -17.32 4.13
C ALA A 212 -11.53 -18.12 5.26
N SER A 213 -10.35 -17.68 5.71
CA SER A 213 -9.63 -18.34 6.81
C SER A 213 -10.37 -18.26 8.16
N ALA A 214 -11.11 -17.17 8.40
CA ALA A 214 -11.86 -17.00 9.64
C ALA A 214 -13.13 -17.85 9.69
N ARG A 215 -13.71 -18.18 8.52
CA ARG A 215 -14.97 -18.94 8.43
C ARG A 215 -14.79 -20.44 8.56
N ASP A 216 -13.62 -20.96 8.21
CA ASP A 216 -13.33 -22.39 8.24
C ASP A 216 -12.46 -22.75 9.46
N PRO A 217 -13.00 -23.52 10.43
CA PRO A 217 -12.29 -23.94 11.64
C PRO A 217 -10.98 -24.70 11.36
N LYS A 218 -10.82 -25.30 10.18
CA LYS A 218 -9.58 -25.95 9.75
C LYS A 218 -8.37 -25.03 9.93
N TYR A 219 -8.52 -23.74 9.61
CA TYR A 219 -7.43 -22.76 9.65
C TYR A 219 -7.14 -22.21 11.05
N THR A 220 -8.03 -22.41 12.03
CA THR A 220 -7.79 -22.05 13.44
C THR A 220 -7.32 -23.25 14.25
N VAL A 221 -8.00 -24.40 14.12
CA VAL A 221 -7.82 -25.57 14.99
C VAL A 221 -6.58 -26.38 14.63
N LEU A 222 -6.32 -26.66 13.35
CA LEU A 222 -5.18 -27.51 12.97
C LEU A 222 -3.83 -26.88 13.32
N PRO A 223 -3.56 -25.59 13.02
CA PRO A 223 -2.31 -24.95 13.43
C PRO A 223 -2.13 -24.91 14.95
N GLN A 224 -3.22 -24.76 15.72
CA GLN A 224 -3.18 -24.83 17.18
C GLN A 224 -2.79 -26.23 17.68
N ARG A 225 -3.40 -27.28 17.12
CA ARG A 225 -3.08 -28.69 17.46
C ARG A 225 -1.64 -29.03 17.11
N GLU A 226 -1.14 -28.62 15.95
CA GLU A 226 0.25 -28.82 15.54
C GLU A 226 1.25 -28.12 16.46
N ARG A 227 0.93 -26.90 16.94
CA ARG A 227 1.76 -26.20 17.94
C ARG A 227 1.79 -26.92 19.28
N LEU A 228 0.65 -27.45 19.74
CA LEU A 228 0.59 -28.23 20.98
C LEU A 228 1.37 -29.54 20.86
N ALA A 229 1.21 -30.27 19.76
CA ALA A 229 1.95 -31.50 19.49
C ALA A 229 3.46 -31.27 19.46
N ARG A 230 3.93 -30.21 18.81
CA ARG A 230 5.36 -29.83 18.79
C ARG A 230 5.90 -29.49 20.19
N ARG A 231 5.13 -28.78 21.02
CA ARG A 231 5.51 -28.49 22.41
C ARG A 231 5.60 -29.76 23.26
N ALA A 232 4.65 -30.68 23.09
CA ALA A 232 4.68 -31.96 23.79
C ALA A 232 5.88 -32.82 23.37
N ALA A 233 6.21 -32.84 22.08
CA ALA A 233 7.35 -33.60 21.55
C ALA A 233 8.73 -33.01 21.92
N GLY A 234 8.82 -31.70 22.19
CA GLY A 234 10.08 -31.05 22.61
C GLY A 234 10.28 -30.97 24.13
N ALA A 235 9.30 -31.40 24.93
CA ALA A 235 9.35 -31.43 26.39
C ALA A 235 9.60 -32.83 26.96
N GLY A 236 9.74 -33.85 26.11
CA GLY A 236 10.17 -35.21 26.46
C GLY A 236 11.55 -35.49 25.89
#